data_AF-A0AAV4MKV2-F1
#
_entry.id   AF-A0AAV4MKV2-F1
#
_cell.length_a   1.000
_cell.length_b   1.000
_cell.length_c   1.000
_cell.angle_alpha   90.00
_cell.angle_beta   90.00
_cell.angle_gamma   90.00
#
_symmetry.space_group_name_H-M   'P 1'
#
loop_
_entity.id
_entity.type
_entity.pdbx_description
1 polymer ?
#
loop_
_entity_poly.entity_id
_entity_poly.type
_entity_poly.pdbx_seq_one_letter_code
_entity_poly.pdbx_strand_id
1 'polypeptide(L)'
;MLKPRLHRYDSGTDSLAMGDPGNAIMGLFTLWWGWLVFNTGSSFGITGNKWQYSGRAAINTINASLGGGIAALLMTWLSLFETMGIYSNWCYMCNSGQRSFPFLDRLNIDDPVGAVAVHGVGGILGMTAVGLFVEEDPLLNMTGGLSGLFKGGGFYFLSVQLLSCVCIATWSMSTTFLLLKAINLFIPIRMTEAKELLGADFNEHNIRHDGYDYDAMSQQLIRQGYKMELPKINAPSRHEWDKYLLDKYFESQVQQEQILQNGHRRAWTERPKPRVSRRNIRKK
;
A
#
# COMPACT_ATOMS: atom_id res chain seq x y z
N MET A 1 -9.86 14.50 -14.84
CA MET A 1 -11.07 13.63 -14.87
C MET A 1 -11.70 13.54 -13.49
N LEU A 2 -11.02 13.01 -12.47
CA LEU A 2 -11.61 12.82 -11.14
C LEU A 2 -11.74 14.08 -10.29
N LYS A 3 -10.94 15.13 -10.56
CA LYS A 3 -10.78 16.34 -9.71
C LYS A 3 -10.20 16.01 -8.31
N PRO A 4 -9.68 17.00 -7.57
CA PRO A 4 -9.22 16.81 -6.19
C PRO A 4 -10.31 16.27 -5.25
N ARG A 5 -9.92 15.58 -4.18
CA ARG A 5 -10.82 15.26 -3.06
C ARG A 5 -11.49 16.52 -2.53
N LEU A 6 -12.73 16.39 -2.09
CA LEU A 6 -13.49 17.52 -1.57
C LEU A 6 -12.73 18.21 -0.44
N HIS A 7 -12.71 19.54 -0.49
CA HIS A 7 -12.05 20.40 0.49
C HIS A 7 -10.54 20.17 0.68
N ARG A 8 -9.87 19.41 -0.21
CA ARG A 8 -8.42 19.09 -0.10
C ARG A 8 -7.53 20.32 -0.01
N TYR A 9 -7.88 21.39 -0.73
CA TYR A 9 -7.07 22.60 -0.87
C TYR A 9 -7.68 23.83 -0.20
N ASP A 10 -8.79 23.69 0.53
CA ASP A 10 -9.50 24.81 1.14
C ASP A 10 -8.72 25.44 2.30
N SER A 11 -7.95 24.62 3.03
CA SER A 11 -7.06 25.03 4.12
C SER A 11 -5.61 25.19 3.69
N GLY A 12 -5.34 25.22 2.38
CA GLY A 12 -4.00 25.34 1.79
C GLY A 12 -3.49 24.03 1.18
N THR A 13 -2.20 24.04 0.81
CA THR A 13 -1.55 22.92 0.11
C THR A 13 -0.80 21.97 1.03
N ASP A 14 -0.84 22.20 2.35
CA ASP A 14 -0.10 21.39 3.31
C ASP A 14 -0.53 19.92 3.23
N SER A 15 0.41 19.01 3.50
CA SER A 15 0.17 17.57 3.43
C SER A 15 -0.85 17.15 4.47
N LEU A 16 -1.81 16.30 4.08
CA LEU A 16 -2.75 15.69 5.02
C LEU A 16 -2.02 14.74 5.97
N ALA A 17 -2.54 14.64 7.19
CA ALA A 17 -2.06 13.66 8.16
C ALA A 17 -2.18 12.23 7.59
N MET A 18 -1.17 11.41 7.84
CA MET A 18 -1.18 10.00 7.48
C MET A 18 -2.26 9.27 8.29
N GLY A 19 -3.06 8.44 7.61
CA GLY A 19 -4.16 7.72 8.27
C GLY A 19 -3.68 6.77 9.37
N ASP A 20 -2.75 5.87 9.05
CA ASP A 20 -2.13 4.98 10.04
C ASP A 20 -0.63 4.76 9.73
N PRO A 21 0.27 5.38 10.52
CA PRO A 21 1.71 5.18 10.40
C PRO A 21 2.16 3.73 10.60
N GLY A 22 1.47 2.94 11.44
CA GLY A 22 1.81 1.54 11.70
C GLY A 22 1.65 0.69 10.44
N ASN A 23 0.49 0.79 9.80
CA ASN A 23 0.24 0.12 8.52
C ASN A 23 1.17 0.59 7.40
N ALA A 24 1.53 1.88 7.37
CA ALA A 24 2.49 2.39 6.39
C ALA A 24 3.89 1.75 6.54
N ILE A 25 4.37 1.60 7.78
CA ILE A 25 5.66 0.94 8.07
C ILE A 25 5.62 -0.55 7.72
N MET A 26 4.53 -1.23 8.06
CA MET A 26 4.33 -2.64 7.69
C MET A 26 4.31 -2.81 6.16
N GLY A 27 3.58 -1.94 5.46
CA GLY A 27 3.56 -1.92 4.00
C GLY A 27 4.94 -1.67 3.40
N LEU A 28 5.69 -0.70 3.92
CA LEU A 28 7.08 -0.44 3.53
C LEU A 28 7.96 -1.68 3.69
N PHE A 29 7.88 -2.36 4.84
CA PHE A 29 8.66 -3.57 5.10
C PHE A 29 8.33 -4.69 4.11
N THR A 30 7.04 -4.95 3.87
CA THR A 30 6.60 -5.96 2.91
C THR A 30 7.04 -5.61 1.49
N LEU A 31 6.91 -4.34 1.09
CA LEU A 31 7.37 -3.86 -0.21
C LEU A 31 8.88 -3.99 -0.36
N TRP A 32 9.66 -3.64 0.66
CA TRP A 32 11.13 -3.69 0.61
C TRP A 32 11.64 -5.13 0.42
N TRP A 33 11.11 -6.09 1.17
CA TRP A 33 11.42 -7.51 0.97
C TRP A 33 10.92 -8.04 -0.37
N GLY A 34 9.70 -7.66 -0.77
CA GLY A 34 9.15 -8.02 -2.08
C GLY A 34 10.00 -7.50 -3.23
N TRP A 35 10.53 -6.28 -3.11
CA TRP A 35 11.38 -5.65 -4.12
C TRP A 35 12.71 -6.37 -4.31
N LEU A 36 13.26 -6.91 -3.21
CA LEU A 36 14.47 -7.74 -3.29
C LEU A 36 14.21 -8.95 -4.18
N VAL A 37 13.09 -9.66 -4.00
CA VAL A 37 12.73 -10.81 -4.84
C VAL A 37 12.42 -10.36 -6.27
N PHE A 38 11.70 -9.26 -6.44
CA PHE A 38 11.33 -8.71 -7.74
C PHE A 38 12.56 -8.41 -8.62
N ASN A 39 13.55 -7.70 -8.06
CA ASN A 39 14.75 -7.31 -8.80
C ASN A 39 15.68 -8.51 -9.04
N THR A 40 15.86 -9.37 -8.03
CA THR A 40 16.78 -10.52 -8.14
C THR A 40 16.22 -11.63 -9.03
N GLY A 41 14.91 -11.82 -9.05
CA GLY A 41 14.21 -12.78 -9.92
C GLY A 41 14.14 -12.37 -11.38
N SER A 42 14.35 -11.07 -11.69
CA SER A 42 14.32 -10.54 -13.06
C SER A 42 15.49 -11.02 -13.94
N SER A 43 16.45 -11.78 -13.40
CA SER A 43 17.50 -12.47 -14.17
C SER A 43 17.03 -13.77 -14.84
N PHE A 44 15.83 -14.27 -14.48
CA PHE A 44 15.21 -15.49 -15.01
C PHE A 44 16.07 -16.76 -14.91
N GLY A 45 16.98 -16.85 -13.93
CA GLY A 45 17.69 -18.10 -13.66
C GLY A 45 18.94 -17.96 -12.78
N ILE A 46 19.33 -19.07 -12.17
CA ILE A 46 20.54 -19.17 -11.32
C ILE A 46 21.68 -19.97 -11.99
N THR A 47 21.37 -20.70 -13.06
CA THR A 47 22.34 -21.53 -13.79
C THR A 47 23.16 -20.69 -14.80
N GLY A 48 24.32 -21.20 -15.20
CA GLY A 48 25.15 -20.56 -16.23
C GLY A 48 25.65 -19.16 -15.84
N ASN A 49 26.13 -18.98 -14.61
CA ASN A 49 26.61 -17.71 -14.04
C ASN A 49 25.56 -16.59 -13.89
N LYS A 50 24.29 -16.83 -14.24
CA LYS A 50 23.21 -15.85 -14.07
C LYS A 50 22.96 -15.44 -12.61
N TRP A 51 23.34 -16.30 -11.65
CA TRP A 51 23.32 -15.98 -10.22
C TRP A 51 24.11 -14.71 -9.87
N GLN A 52 25.15 -14.37 -10.64
CA GLN A 52 25.94 -13.14 -10.44
C GLN A 52 25.09 -11.88 -10.66
N TYR A 53 24.14 -11.91 -11.61
CA TYR A 53 23.24 -10.79 -11.89
C TYR A 53 22.21 -10.64 -10.79
N SER A 54 21.65 -11.76 -10.31
CA SER A 54 20.79 -11.76 -9.14
C SER A 54 21.53 -11.21 -7.91
N GLY A 55 22.79 -11.60 -7.68
CA GLY A 55 23.60 -11.05 -6.58
C GLY A 55 23.84 -9.54 -6.72
N ARG A 56 24.22 -9.06 -7.91
CA ARG A 56 24.39 -7.63 -8.19
C ARG A 56 23.09 -6.84 -8.03
N ALA A 57 21.98 -7.39 -8.53
CA ALA A 57 20.66 -6.80 -8.38
C ALA A 57 20.25 -6.71 -6.90
N ALA A 58 20.55 -7.73 -6.08
CA ALA A 58 20.29 -7.71 -4.64
C ALA A 58 21.04 -6.55 -3.96
N ILE A 59 22.36 -6.47 -4.17
CA ILE A 59 23.22 -5.45 -3.59
C ILE A 59 22.78 -4.05 -4.03
N ASN A 60 22.50 -3.86 -5.32
CA ASN A 60 22.04 -2.57 -5.85
C ASN A 60 20.69 -2.17 -5.27
N THR A 61 19.77 -3.11 -5.06
CA THR A 61 18.46 -2.85 -4.45
C THR A 61 18.61 -2.35 -3.03
N ILE A 62 19.46 -3.01 -2.22
CA ILE A 62 19.72 -2.61 -0.84
C ILE A 62 20.40 -1.23 -0.81
N ASN A 63 21.48 -1.05 -1.57
CA ASN A 63 22.21 0.22 -1.62
C ASN A 63 21.35 1.39 -2.11
N ALA A 64 20.52 1.18 -3.14
CA ALA A 64 19.62 2.20 -3.64
C ALA A 64 18.55 2.57 -2.60
N SER A 65 17.97 1.58 -1.92
CA SER A 65 16.97 1.83 -0.87
C SER A 65 17.55 2.57 0.34
N LEU A 66 18.76 2.22 0.79
CA LEU A 66 19.46 2.94 1.85
C LEU A 66 19.82 4.36 1.44
N GLY A 67 20.38 4.55 0.24
CA GLY A 67 20.71 5.87 -0.29
C GLY A 67 19.50 6.78 -0.42
N GLY A 68 18.40 6.26 -0.98
CA GLY A 68 17.13 6.98 -1.08
C GLY A 68 16.53 7.32 0.28
N GLY A 69 16.55 6.38 1.23
CA GLY A 69 16.05 6.59 2.60
C GLY A 69 16.86 7.65 3.36
N ILE A 70 18.19 7.58 3.32
CA ILE A 70 19.07 8.57 3.94
C ILE A 70 18.86 9.94 3.29
N ALA A 71 18.81 10.02 1.96
CA ALA A 71 18.57 11.28 1.26
C ALA A 71 17.20 11.88 1.64
N ALA A 72 16.14 11.07 1.72
CA ALA A 72 14.82 11.53 2.14
C ALA A 72 14.81 12.03 3.59
N LEU A 73 15.49 11.34 4.51
CA LEU A 73 15.63 11.76 5.91
C LEU A 73 16.43 13.06 6.02
N LEU A 74 17.54 13.19 5.29
CA LEU A 74 18.34 14.41 5.26
C LEU A 74 17.57 15.59 4.69
N MET A 75 16.84 15.40 3.59
CA MET A 75 15.99 16.45 3.01
C MET A 75 14.89 16.88 3.98
N THR A 76 14.25 15.91 4.65
CA THR A 76 13.23 16.19 5.68
C THR A 76 13.86 16.97 6.84
N TRP A 77 15.01 16.52 7.34
CA TRP A 77 15.74 17.17 8.42
C TRP A 77 16.11 18.61 8.05
N LEU A 78 16.72 18.86 6.89
CA LEU A 78 17.07 20.20 6.42
C LEU A 78 15.83 21.12 6.32
N SER A 79 14.71 20.61 5.80
CA SER A 79 13.47 21.39 5.71
C SER A 79 12.88 21.76 7.08
N LEU A 80 13.07 20.91 8.10
CA LEU A 80 12.65 21.19 9.47
C LEU A 80 13.57 22.23 10.15
N PHE A 81 14.86 22.23 9.83
CA PHE A 81 15.81 23.23 10.35
C PHE A 81 15.49 24.65 9.85
N GLU A 82 15.03 24.79 8.60
CA GLU A 82 14.57 26.07 8.08
C GLU A 82 13.32 26.60 8.80
N THR A 83 12.42 25.71 9.26
CA THR A 83 11.25 26.10 10.07
C THR A 83 11.56 26.44 11.53
N MET A 84 12.75 26.06 12.07
CA MET A 84 13.15 26.32 13.46
C MET A 84 14.04 27.57 13.67
N GLY A 85 14.26 28.39 12.64
CA GLY A 85 14.68 29.78 12.78
C GLY A 85 16.07 30.05 13.38
N ILE A 86 17.15 29.81 12.63
CA ILE A 86 18.50 30.35 12.95
C ILE A 86 19.12 31.22 11.82
N TYR A 87 18.50 31.37 10.65
CA TYR A 87 18.97 32.34 9.63
C TYR A 87 17.81 33.09 8.95
N SER A 88 17.32 34.13 9.62
CA SER A 88 16.42 35.13 9.03
C SER A 88 17.24 36.16 8.24
N ASN A 89 17.12 36.13 6.91
CA ASN A 89 17.04 37.31 6.00
C ASN A 89 17.43 37.04 4.54
N TRP A 90 18.00 35.88 4.18
CA TRP A 90 18.20 35.54 2.76
C TRP A 90 17.09 34.61 2.19
N CYS A 91 16.30 33.99 3.06
CA CYS A 91 15.31 32.95 2.71
C CYS A 91 13.85 33.43 2.72
N TYR A 92 13.59 34.75 2.79
CA TYR A 92 12.22 35.27 2.69
C TYR A 92 11.72 35.43 1.24
N MET A 93 12.62 35.53 0.25
CA MET A 93 12.23 35.43 -1.17
C MET A 93 11.97 33.98 -1.62
N CYS A 94 12.56 32.98 -0.95
CA CYS A 94 12.23 31.56 -1.15
C CYS A 94 10.95 31.11 -0.40
N ASN A 95 10.41 31.95 0.49
CA ASN A 95 9.26 31.64 1.36
C ASN A 95 7.88 31.71 0.69
N SER A 96 7.81 31.91 -0.63
CA SER A 96 6.54 31.87 -1.37
C SER A 96 6.27 30.55 -2.10
N GLY A 97 7.15 29.55 -1.98
CA GLY A 97 6.77 28.23 -2.49
C GLY A 97 7.81 27.16 -2.38
N GLN A 98 7.95 26.53 -1.21
CA GLN A 98 8.46 25.16 -1.05
C GLN A 98 8.14 24.69 0.38
N ARG A 99 6.85 24.44 0.67
CA ARG A 99 6.45 23.51 1.74
C ARG A 99 6.36 22.11 1.12
N SER A 100 6.83 21.13 1.88
CA SER A 100 7.18 19.76 1.46
C SER A 100 6.01 18.95 0.88
N PHE A 101 6.27 18.32 -0.28
CA PHE A 101 5.39 17.57 -1.23
C PHE A 101 4.48 18.41 -2.17
N PRO A 102 4.24 17.94 -3.40
CA PRO A 102 5.03 18.15 -4.61
C PRO A 102 4.54 19.35 -5.46
N PHE A 103 5.25 19.69 -6.53
CA PHE A 103 4.82 20.61 -7.60
C PHE A 103 3.35 20.43 -8.04
N LEU A 104 2.82 19.21 -7.94
CA LEU A 104 1.42 18.88 -8.21
C LEU A 104 0.43 19.61 -7.29
N ASP A 105 0.73 19.76 -6.00
CA ASP A 105 -0.16 20.46 -5.06
C ASP A 105 -0.27 21.95 -5.38
N ARG A 106 0.78 22.57 -5.95
CA ARG A 106 0.70 23.95 -6.46
C ARG A 106 -0.20 24.11 -7.67
N LEU A 107 -0.38 23.02 -8.40
CA LEU A 107 -1.29 22.95 -9.54
C LEU A 107 -2.68 22.48 -9.12
N ASN A 108 -2.93 22.31 -7.81
CA ASN A 108 -4.14 21.71 -7.25
C ASN A 108 -4.44 20.33 -7.86
N ILE A 109 -3.39 19.53 -8.09
CA ILE A 109 -3.47 18.14 -8.55
C ILE A 109 -3.28 17.23 -7.34
N ASP A 110 -4.39 16.67 -6.86
CA ASP A 110 -4.42 15.79 -5.70
C ASP A 110 -3.98 14.38 -6.09
N ASP A 111 -2.74 14.04 -5.74
CA ASP A 111 -2.18 12.68 -5.79
C ASP A 111 -2.18 12.09 -4.38
N PRO A 112 -3.23 11.34 -3.97
CA PRO A 112 -3.48 11.03 -2.56
C PRO A 112 -2.38 10.22 -1.88
N VAL A 113 -1.63 9.44 -2.65
CA VAL A 113 -0.58 8.53 -2.16
C VAL A 113 0.81 8.91 -2.67
N GLY A 114 0.93 10.01 -3.43
CA GLY A 114 2.20 10.42 -4.03
C GLY A 114 2.72 9.44 -5.10
N ALA A 115 1.83 8.70 -5.77
CA ALA A 115 2.22 7.67 -6.74
C ALA A 115 3.00 8.26 -7.93
N VAL A 116 2.64 9.46 -8.39
CA VAL A 116 3.32 10.12 -9.51
C VAL A 116 4.73 10.55 -9.09
N ALA A 117 4.89 11.06 -7.88
CA ALA A 117 6.18 11.48 -7.35
C ALA A 117 7.13 10.30 -7.15
N VAL A 118 6.64 9.21 -6.51
CA VAL A 118 7.50 8.06 -6.20
C VAL A 118 7.74 7.17 -7.41
N HIS A 119 6.68 6.76 -8.13
CA HIS A 119 6.80 5.81 -9.23
C HIS A 119 7.04 6.49 -10.57
N GLY A 120 6.35 7.60 -10.85
CA GLY A 120 6.49 8.33 -12.10
C GLY A 120 7.86 8.99 -12.22
N VAL A 121 8.17 9.93 -11.32
CA VAL A 121 9.47 10.63 -11.33
C VAL A 121 10.61 9.68 -11.01
N GLY A 122 10.45 8.80 -10.00
CA GLY A 122 11.44 7.78 -9.67
C GLY A 122 11.76 6.84 -10.84
N GLY A 123 10.74 6.44 -11.61
CA GLY A 123 10.92 5.64 -12.82
C GLY A 123 11.69 6.36 -13.92
N ILE A 124 11.41 7.65 -14.16
CA ILE A 124 12.13 8.47 -15.13
C ILE A 124 13.61 8.63 -14.72
N LEU A 125 13.87 8.91 -13.44
CA LEU A 125 15.23 9.01 -12.92
C LEU A 125 15.97 7.68 -13.03
N GLY A 126 15.32 6.55 -12.72
CA GLY A 126 15.89 5.21 -12.86
C GLY A 126 16.25 4.88 -14.32
N MET A 127 15.35 5.13 -15.27
CA MET A 127 15.59 4.91 -16.70
C MET A 127 16.69 5.81 -17.25
N THR A 128 16.75 7.05 -16.79
CA THR A 128 17.83 7.99 -17.11
C THR A 128 19.17 7.48 -16.56
N ALA A 129 19.19 6.98 -15.31
CA ALA A 129 20.39 6.40 -14.72
C ALA A 129 20.90 5.18 -15.50
N VAL A 130 20.00 4.33 -16.03
CA VAL A 130 20.39 3.25 -16.95
C VAL A 130 21.09 3.81 -18.19
N GLY A 131 20.53 4.83 -18.83
CA GLY A 131 21.14 5.49 -20.00
C GLY A 131 22.51 6.13 -19.73
N LEU A 132 22.77 6.53 -18.49
CA LEU A 132 24.02 7.15 -18.07
C LEU A 132 25.09 6.15 -17.63
N PHE A 133 24.71 5.13 -16.85
CA PHE A 133 25.66 4.35 -16.04
C PHE A 133 25.74 2.87 -16.41
N VAL A 134 24.89 2.35 -17.30
CA VAL A 134 24.92 0.92 -17.65
C VAL A 134 26.25 0.54 -18.30
N GLU A 135 26.78 -0.62 -17.91
CA GLU A 135 27.93 -1.23 -18.55
C GLU A 135 27.45 -2.32 -19.51
N GLU A 136 28.17 -2.53 -20.61
CA GLU A 136 27.91 -3.65 -21.51
C GLU A 136 27.99 -4.97 -20.74
N ASP A 137 26.99 -5.82 -20.96
CA ASP A 137 26.90 -7.13 -20.36
C ASP A 137 27.04 -8.24 -21.41
N PRO A 138 28.15 -9.00 -21.42
CA PRO A 138 28.34 -10.10 -22.35
C PRO A 138 27.51 -11.36 -22.02
N LEU A 139 27.00 -11.52 -20.79
CA LEU A 139 26.31 -12.76 -20.40
C LEU A 139 24.83 -12.76 -20.81
N LEU A 140 24.09 -11.71 -20.48
CA LEU A 140 22.65 -11.62 -20.79
C LEU A 140 22.38 -10.71 -21.99
N ASN A 141 23.38 -9.94 -22.44
CA ASN A 141 23.30 -9.01 -23.56
C ASN A 141 22.03 -8.14 -23.54
N MET A 142 21.62 -7.70 -22.33
CA MET A 142 20.38 -6.94 -22.15
C MET A 142 20.41 -5.58 -22.84
N THR A 143 21.60 -5.03 -23.05
CA THR A 143 21.80 -3.73 -23.72
C THR A 143 22.06 -3.85 -25.21
N GLY A 144 22.15 -5.08 -25.76
CA GLY A 144 22.47 -5.30 -27.17
C GLY A 144 23.87 -4.79 -27.55
N GLY A 145 24.85 -4.92 -26.65
CA GLY A 145 26.22 -4.41 -26.85
C GLY A 145 26.39 -2.90 -26.59
N LEU A 146 25.35 -2.22 -26.11
CA LEU A 146 25.42 -0.79 -25.83
C LEU A 146 25.86 -0.52 -24.38
N SER A 147 26.63 0.54 -24.21
CA SER A 147 27.03 1.08 -22.91
C SER A 147 26.38 2.45 -22.66
N GLY A 148 26.26 2.82 -21.39
CA GLY A 148 25.78 4.12 -20.96
C GLY A 148 26.76 5.25 -21.28
N LEU A 149 26.27 6.48 -21.28
CA LEU A 149 27.06 7.68 -21.66
C LEU A 149 28.36 7.82 -20.87
N PHE A 150 28.35 7.55 -19.55
CA PHE A 150 29.53 7.66 -18.69
C PHE A 150 30.39 6.39 -18.67
N LYS A 151 30.01 5.36 -19.43
CA LYS A 151 30.76 4.09 -19.58
C LYS A 151 31.41 3.96 -20.95
N GLY A 152 31.55 5.07 -21.68
CA GLY A 152 32.13 5.11 -23.02
C GLY A 152 31.11 4.91 -24.14
N GLY A 153 29.82 4.81 -23.82
CA GLY A 153 28.74 4.84 -24.80
C GLY A 153 28.47 6.24 -25.34
N GLY A 154 27.68 6.31 -26.41
CA GLY A 154 27.22 7.57 -27.00
C GLY A 154 25.84 8.01 -26.51
N PHE A 155 25.41 9.21 -26.94
CA PHE A 155 24.08 9.75 -26.63
C PHE A 155 22.92 8.89 -27.14
N TYR A 156 23.15 8.03 -28.14
CA TYR A 156 22.11 7.18 -28.70
C TYR A 156 21.34 6.38 -27.64
N PHE A 157 22.06 5.66 -26.77
CA PHE A 157 21.41 4.82 -25.76
C PHE A 157 20.64 5.67 -24.74
N LEU A 158 21.21 6.78 -24.27
CA LEU A 158 20.52 7.72 -23.39
C LEU A 158 19.25 8.29 -24.03
N SER A 159 19.31 8.70 -25.30
CA SER A 159 18.14 9.19 -26.04
C SER A 159 17.05 8.13 -26.20
N VAL A 160 17.42 6.87 -26.41
CA VAL A 160 16.46 5.75 -26.45
C VAL A 160 15.76 5.56 -25.10
N GLN A 161 16.49 5.64 -23.99
CA GLN A 161 15.89 5.53 -22.65
C GLN A 161 14.92 6.69 -22.37
N LEU A 162 15.30 7.93 -22.72
CA LEU A 162 14.44 9.10 -22.54
C LEU A 162 13.21 9.07 -23.44
N LEU A 163 13.36 8.65 -24.70
CA LEU A 163 12.23 8.44 -25.62
C LEU A 163 11.29 7.36 -25.07
N SER A 164 11.84 6.28 -24.52
CA SER A 164 11.04 5.22 -23.87
C SER A 164 10.22 5.77 -22.71
N CYS A 165 10.79 6.65 -21.88
CA CYS A 165 10.03 7.33 -20.82
C CYS A 165 8.85 8.13 -21.38
N VAL A 166 9.05 8.91 -22.44
CA VAL A 166 7.99 9.70 -23.08
C VAL A 166 6.91 8.78 -23.66
N CYS A 167 7.30 7.71 -24.35
CA CYS A 167 6.37 6.74 -24.94
C CYS A 167 5.53 6.06 -23.85
N ILE A 168 6.17 5.55 -22.78
CA ILE A 168 5.48 4.88 -21.67
C ILE A 168 4.56 5.85 -20.94
N ALA A 169 5.01 7.08 -20.65
CA ALA A 169 4.19 8.08 -19.98
C ALA A 169 2.98 8.47 -20.84
N THR A 170 3.17 8.73 -22.13
CA THR A 170 2.09 9.09 -23.06
C THR A 170 1.09 7.95 -23.21
N TRP A 171 1.57 6.72 -23.39
CA TRP A 171 0.73 5.54 -23.48
C TRP A 171 -0.07 5.33 -22.19
N SER A 172 0.61 5.31 -21.03
CA SER A 172 -0.01 5.12 -19.72
C SER A 172 -1.08 6.17 -19.42
N MET A 173 -0.76 7.46 -19.61
CA MET A 173 -1.73 8.54 -19.40
C MET A 173 -2.93 8.45 -20.35
N SER A 174 -2.68 8.22 -21.64
CA SER A 174 -3.74 8.20 -22.65
C SER A 174 -4.67 6.99 -22.45
N THR A 175 -4.10 5.80 -22.29
CA THR A 175 -4.88 4.57 -22.09
C THR A 175 -5.65 4.59 -20.78
N THR A 176 -5.01 4.97 -19.67
CA THR A 176 -5.69 5.08 -18.37
C THR A 176 -6.81 6.10 -18.41
N PHE A 177 -6.58 7.26 -19.03
CA PHE A 177 -7.62 8.28 -19.18
C PHE A 177 -8.81 7.77 -20.00
N LEU A 178 -8.56 7.12 -21.14
CA LEU A 178 -9.62 6.58 -21.99
C LEU A 178 -10.41 5.47 -21.28
N LEU A 179 -9.71 4.54 -20.62
CA LEU A 179 -10.33 3.44 -19.87
C LEU A 179 -11.18 3.94 -18.73
N LEU A 180 -10.64 4.79 -17.85
CA LEU A 180 -11.39 5.31 -16.72
C LEU A 180 -12.53 6.22 -17.16
N LYS A 181 -12.36 6.99 -18.25
CA LYS A 181 -13.44 7.78 -18.83
C LYS A 181 -14.55 6.87 -19.36
N ALA A 182 -14.20 5.78 -20.04
CA ALA A 182 -15.16 4.79 -20.53
C ALA A 182 -15.92 4.13 -19.37
N ILE A 183 -15.22 3.70 -18.31
CA ILE A 183 -15.86 3.14 -17.11
C ILE A 183 -16.80 4.17 -16.48
N ASN A 184 -16.37 5.42 -16.35
CA ASN A 184 -17.17 6.50 -15.76
C ASN A 184 -18.44 6.84 -16.56
N LEU A 185 -18.58 6.40 -17.81
CA LEU A 185 -19.85 6.53 -18.55
C LEU A 185 -20.91 5.53 -18.06
N PHE A 186 -20.49 4.36 -17.57
CA PHE A 186 -21.40 3.30 -17.13
C PHE A 186 -21.56 3.27 -15.61
N ILE A 187 -20.45 3.42 -14.90
CA ILE A 187 -20.37 3.33 -13.44
C ILE A 187 -19.56 4.53 -12.97
N PRO A 188 -20.18 5.51 -12.30
CA PRO A 188 -19.47 6.64 -11.72
C PRO A 188 -18.37 6.15 -10.78
N ILE A 189 -17.12 6.47 -11.12
CA ILE A 189 -15.94 6.02 -10.37
C ILE A 189 -15.66 6.87 -9.12
N ARG A 190 -16.25 8.07 -9.06
CA ARG A 190 -16.19 8.94 -7.89
C ARG A 190 -17.49 8.87 -7.11
N MET A 191 -17.37 8.82 -5.79
CA MET A 191 -18.51 8.89 -4.88
C MET A 191 -19.26 10.23 -5.04
N THR A 192 -20.55 10.22 -4.75
CA THR A 192 -21.32 11.46 -4.62
C THR A 192 -20.81 12.28 -3.43
N GLU A 193 -20.96 13.59 -3.47
CA GLU A 193 -20.47 14.51 -2.44
C GLU A 193 -20.85 14.11 -1.01
N ALA A 194 -22.12 13.80 -0.77
CA ALA A 194 -22.58 13.36 0.55
C ALA A 194 -21.92 12.05 1.02
N LYS A 195 -21.65 11.11 0.11
CA LYS A 195 -20.97 9.85 0.43
C LYS A 195 -19.47 10.07 0.67
N GLU A 196 -18.83 10.94 -0.11
CA GLU A 196 -17.43 11.29 0.08
C GLU A 196 -17.21 11.98 1.43
N LEU A 197 -18.13 12.86 1.86
CA LEU A 197 -18.10 13.53 3.18
C LEU A 197 -18.25 12.58 4.37
N LEU A 198 -19.08 11.53 4.23
CA LEU A 198 -19.22 10.49 5.26
C LEU A 198 -18.05 9.48 5.27
N GLY A 199 -17.27 9.41 4.18
CA GLY A 199 -16.14 8.52 4.03
C GLY A 199 -16.47 7.16 3.39
N ALA A 200 -15.51 6.60 2.65
CA ALA A 200 -15.67 5.32 1.95
C ALA A 200 -15.87 4.14 2.91
N ASP A 201 -15.17 4.13 4.05
CA ASP A 201 -15.29 3.10 5.09
C ASP A 201 -16.74 2.87 5.54
N PHE A 202 -17.48 3.97 5.76
CA PHE A 202 -18.88 3.89 6.15
C PHE A 202 -19.79 3.50 4.98
N ASN A 203 -19.61 4.13 3.81
CA ASN A 203 -20.52 3.95 2.69
C ASN A 203 -20.36 2.63 1.93
N GLU A 204 -19.15 2.08 1.86
CA GLU A 204 -18.85 0.86 1.10
C GLU A 204 -18.72 -0.37 2.01
N HIS A 205 -18.27 -0.18 3.25
CA HIS A 205 -17.96 -1.28 4.18
C HIS A 205 -18.77 -1.24 5.47
N ASN A 206 -19.59 -0.21 5.69
CA ASN A 206 -20.38 -0.02 6.92
C ASN A 206 -19.50 -0.05 8.19
N ILE A 207 -18.27 0.44 8.08
CA ILE A 207 -17.33 0.56 9.18
C ILE A 207 -17.52 1.95 9.82
N ARG A 208 -17.77 1.97 11.12
CA ARG A 208 -17.95 3.19 11.91
C ARG A 208 -16.72 3.42 12.78
N HIS A 209 -16.19 4.65 12.77
CA HIS A 209 -15.07 5.09 13.60
C HIS A 209 -15.54 5.80 14.86
N ASP A 210 -14.80 5.61 15.96
CA ASP A 210 -15.06 6.27 17.22
C ASP A 210 -14.87 7.80 17.08
N GLY A 211 -15.74 8.58 17.72
CA GLY A 211 -15.74 10.04 17.63
C GLY A 211 -16.60 10.63 16.51
N TYR A 212 -17.22 9.80 15.67
CA TYR A 212 -18.13 10.24 14.61
C TYR A 212 -19.54 9.68 14.81
N ASP A 213 -20.55 10.56 14.85
CA ASP A 213 -21.96 10.18 14.84
C ASP A 213 -22.47 10.19 13.39
N TYR A 214 -22.29 9.07 12.71
CA TYR A 214 -22.70 8.90 11.31
C TYR A 214 -24.21 9.10 11.09
N ASP A 215 -25.04 8.81 12.09
CA ASP A 215 -26.48 8.97 11.97
C ASP A 215 -26.85 10.45 12.03
N ALA A 216 -26.29 11.20 12.99
CA ALA A 216 -26.44 12.65 13.04
C ALA A 216 -25.87 13.35 11.79
N MET A 217 -24.68 12.94 11.34
CA MET A 217 -24.05 13.47 10.11
C MET A 217 -24.90 13.20 8.87
N SER A 218 -25.41 11.98 8.72
CA SER A 218 -26.28 11.61 7.59
C SER A 218 -27.57 12.42 7.59
N GLN A 219 -28.19 12.59 8.77
CA GLN A 219 -29.38 13.43 8.91
C GLN A 219 -29.10 14.90 8.58
N GLN A 220 -27.93 15.43 8.97
CA GLN A 220 -27.52 16.78 8.61
C GLN A 220 -27.37 16.95 7.10
N LEU A 221 -26.76 15.98 6.40
CA LEU A 221 -26.63 16.01 4.94
C LEU A 221 -28.01 15.96 4.25
N ILE A 222 -28.92 15.12 4.75
CA ILE A 222 -30.30 15.08 4.23
C ILE A 222 -31.00 16.44 4.42
N ARG A 223 -30.84 17.08 5.60
CA ARG A 223 -31.37 18.42 5.87
C ARG A 223 -30.78 19.50 4.96
N GLN A 224 -29.53 19.35 4.54
CA GLN A 224 -28.88 20.22 3.56
C GLN A 224 -29.34 19.94 2.11
N GLY A 225 -30.23 18.98 1.90
CA GLY A 225 -30.83 18.67 0.59
C GLY A 225 -30.10 17.59 -0.20
N TYR A 226 -29.10 16.92 0.39
CA TYR A 226 -28.42 15.82 -0.28
C TYR A 226 -29.32 14.58 -0.36
N LYS A 227 -29.38 13.97 -1.56
CA LYS A 227 -30.06 12.69 -1.77
C LYS A 227 -29.17 11.54 -1.33
N MET A 228 -29.49 10.95 -0.20
CA MET A 228 -28.77 9.80 0.36
C MET A 228 -29.76 8.77 0.88
N GLU A 229 -29.47 7.50 0.62
CA GLU A 229 -30.13 6.41 1.32
C GLU A 229 -29.36 6.13 2.60
N LEU A 230 -30.05 6.19 3.74
CA LEU A 230 -29.45 5.77 5.00
C LEU A 230 -29.12 4.28 4.88
N PRO A 231 -27.87 3.86 5.17
CA PRO A 231 -27.53 2.45 5.14
C PRO A 231 -28.45 1.72 6.12
N LYS A 232 -29.02 0.60 5.68
CA LYS A 232 -29.89 -0.23 6.52
C LYS A 232 -29.07 -0.72 7.72
N ILE A 233 -29.34 -0.10 8.85
CA ILE A 233 -28.65 -0.26 10.12
C ILE A 233 -28.73 -1.73 10.54
N ASN A 234 -27.58 -2.35 10.81
CA ASN A 234 -27.41 -3.49 11.72
C ASN A 234 -25.94 -3.90 11.93
N ALA A 235 -24.94 -3.11 11.51
CA ALA A 235 -23.55 -3.39 11.88
C ALA A 235 -23.26 -2.72 13.23
N PRO A 236 -22.91 -3.49 14.28
CA PRO A 236 -22.38 -2.92 15.51
C PRO A 236 -21.15 -2.04 15.25
N SER A 237 -20.80 -1.18 16.21
CA SER A 237 -19.51 -0.49 16.23
C SER A 237 -18.34 -1.48 16.21
N ARG A 238 -17.12 -1.03 15.87
CA ARG A 238 -15.94 -1.91 15.87
C ARG A 238 -15.74 -2.62 17.22
N HIS A 239 -15.92 -1.90 18.32
CA HIS A 239 -15.82 -2.47 19.66
C HIS A 239 -16.88 -3.55 19.93
N GLU A 240 -18.12 -3.32 19.51
CA GLU A 240 -19.20 -4.30 19.64
C GLU A 240 -18.98 -5.52 18.74
N TRP A 241 -18.39 -5.34 17.55
CA TRP A 241 -17.95 -6.45 16.69
C TRP A 241 -16.82 -7.26 17.31
N ASP A 242 -15.80 -6.60 17.84
CA ASP A 242 -14.68 -7.28 18.51
C ASP A 242 -15.21 -8.08 19.72
N LYS A 243 -16.14 -7.52 20.49
CA LYS A 243 -16.82 -8.22 21.58
C LYS A 243 -17.64 -9.41 21.06
N TYR A 244 -18.43 -9.23 20.00
CA TYR A 244 -19.20 -10.31 19.39
C TYR A 244 -18.30 -11.47 18.91
N LEU A 245 -17.16 -11.15 18.28
CA LEU A 245 -16.19 -12.15 17.83
C LEU A 245 -15.53 -12.88 19.00
N LEU A 246 -15.20 -12.17 20.08
CA LEU A 246 -14.67 -12.78 21.30
C LEU A 246 -15.72 -13.71 21.94
N ASP A 247 -16.96 -13.25 22.08
CA ASP A 247 -18.06 -14.04 22.63
C ASP A 247 -18.27 -15.31 21.78
N LYS A 248 -18.27 -15.19 20.45
CA LYS A 248 -18.33 -16.34 19.52
C LYS A 248 -17.16 -17.29 19.66
N TYR A 249 -15.96 -16.77 19.82
CA TYR A 249 -14.76 -17.58 20.03
C TYR A 249 -14.88 -18.37 21.34
N PHE A 250 -15.24 -17.72 22.45
CA PHE A 250 -15.43 -18.39 23.74
C PHE A 250 -16.57 -19.41 23.73
N GLU A 251 -17.71 -19.10 23.08
CA GLU A 251 -18.79 -20.07 22.84
C GLU A 251 -18.26 -21.33 22.13
N SER A 252 -17.44 -21.17 21.10
CA SER A 252 -16.87 -22.29 20.34
C SER A 252 -15.92 -23.15 21.17
N GLN A 253 -15.11 -22.53 22.04
CA GLN A 253 -14.20 -23.24 22.94
C GLN A 253 -14.98 -24.05 23.98
N VAL A 254 -15.99 -23.46 24.61
CA VAL A 254 -16.86 -24.15 25.58
C VAL A 254 -17.58 -25.32 24.91
N GLN A 255 -18.06 -25.15 23.67
CA GLN A 255 -18.72 -26.22 22.94
C GLN A 255 -17.75 -27.36 22.59
N GLN A 256 -16.50 -27.06 22.21
CA GLN A 256 -15.47 -28.07 22.00
C GLN A 256 -15.13 -28.83 23.29
N GLU A 257 -14.97 -28.14 24.42
CA GLU A 257 -14.73 -28.78 25.72
C GLU A 257 -15.89 -29.70 26.14
N GLN A 258 -17.14 -29.27 25.94
CA GLN A 258 -18.31 -30.11 26.22
C GLN A 258 -18.35 -31.35 25.33
N ILE A 259 -18.00 -31.23 24.05
CA ILE A 259 -17.90 -32.37 23.12
C ILE A 259 -16.81 -33.34 23.61
N LEU A 260 -15.65 -32.85 24.02
CA LEU A 260 -14.56 -33.69 24.56
C LEU A 260 -14.98 -34.38 25.86
N GLN A 261 -15.60 -33.67 26.80
CA GLN A 261 -16.09 -34.25 28.05
C GLN A 261 -17.19 -35.30 27.82
N ASN A 262 -18.09 -35.06 26.87
CA ASN A 262 -19.15 -36.01 26.54
C ASN A 262 -18.63 -37.22 25.75
N GLY A 263 -17.61 -37.02 24.91
CA GLY A 263 -16.87 -38.10 24.24
C GLY A 263 -16.11 -38.97 25.25
N HIS A 264 -15.41 -38.35 26.21
CA HIS A 264 -14.78 -39.06 27.31
C HIS A 264 -15.80 -39.83 28.16
N ARG A 265 -16.95 -39.24 28.51
CA ARG A 265 -18.03 -39.95 29.24
C ARG A 265 -18.56 -41.17 28.49
N ARG A 266 -18.83 -41.06 27.17
CA ARG A 266 -19.25 -42.21 26.35
C ARG A 266 -18.19 -43.31 26.30
N ALA A 267 -16.92 -42.92 26.15
CA ALA A 267 -15.79 -43.84 26.14
C ALA A 267 -15.53 -44.53 27.50
N TRP A 268 -16.11 -44.03 28.60
CA TRP A 268 -16.09 -44.70 29.91
C TRP A 268 -17.32 -45.61 30.13
N THR A 269 -18.50 -45.24 29.61
CA THR A 269 -19.72 -46.06 29.73
C THR A 269 -19.74 -47.28 28.80
N GLU A 270 -19.05 -47.21 27.66
CA GLU A 270 -18.96 -48.29 26.67
C GLU A 270 -17.75 -49.23 26.88
N ARG A 271 -16.94 -49.02 27.94
CA ARG A 271 -15.86 -49.96 28.25
C ARG A 271 -16.46 -51.31 28.66
N PRO A 272 -16.08 -52.43 27.99
CA PRO A 272 -16.56 -53.74 28.39
C PRO A 272 -16.12 -54.03 29.83
N LYS A 273 -17.08 -54.31 30.71
CA LYS A 273 -16.79 -54.72 32.09
C LYS A 273 -15.93 -55.99 32.06
N PRO A 274 -14.86 -56.10 32.86
CA PRO A 274 -14.00 -57.28 32.85
C PRO A 274 -14.84 -58.52 33.20
N ARG A 275 -14.89 -59.49 32.28
CA ARG A 275 -15.55 -60.79 32.52
C ARG A 275 -14.75 -61.53 33.58
N VAL A 276 -15.26 -61.57 34.81
CA VAL A 276 -14.78 -62.49 35.86
C VAL A 276 -15.20 -63.90 35.44
N SER A 277 -14.27 -64.67 34.87
CA SER A 277 -14.54 -66.07 34.54
C SER A 277 -14.59 -66.89 35.83
N ARG A 278 -15.79 -67.27 36.28
CA ARG A 278 -15.96 -68.33 37.29
C ARG A 278 -15.54 -69.66 36.65
N ARG A 279 -14.29 -70.08 36.86
CA ARG A 279 -13.86 -71.45 36.57
C ARG A 279 -14.49 -72.38 37.59
N ASN A 280 -15.46 -73.18 37.14
CA ASN A 280 -15.99 -74.33 37.87
C ASN A 280 -14.88 -75.38 38.03
N ILE A 281 -14.38 -75.52 39.24
CA ILE A 281 -13.52 -76.64 39.63
C ILE A 281 -14.43 -77.86 39.82
N ARG A 282 -14.45 -78.75 38.82
CA ARG A 282 -15.08 -80.07 38.92
C ARG A 282 -14.10 -81.02 39.59
N LYS A 283 -14.52 -81.60 40.71
CA LYS A 283 -13.86 -82.69 41.44
C LYS A 283 -13.67 -83.91 40.53
N LYS A 284 -12.45 -84.44 40.51
CA LYS A 284 -12.14 -85.87 40.51
C LYS A 284 -10.91 -86.06 41.38
#